data_AF-A0A5B8XPM2-F1
#
_entry.id   AF-A0A5B8XPM2-F1
#
_cell.length_a   1.000
_cell.length_b   1.000
_cell.length_c   1.000
_cell.angle_alpha   90.00
_cell.angle_beta   90.00
_cell.angle_gamma   90.00
#
_symmetry.space_group_name_H-M   'P 1'
#
loop_
_entity.id
_entity.type
_entity.pdbx_description
1 polymer ?
#
loop_
_entity_poly.entity_id
_entity_poly.type
_entity_poly.pdbx_seq_one_letter_code
_entity_poly.pdbx_strand_id
1 'polypeptide(L)'
;MSLLFRSTLTGLCGSLLLLSACGDDSSSPNEQVSTTNNATNSQTIPEEARALLPCDSDEEASFIGSNYVDSGDLADSEYAHSAEEQRGPGEPTTVRIMTQDQVFVEDSCEDGSFRVSEELQHPYMVWIETENEITSRNLARFTPEALEDGTFDILVFGDSIPVFGPTPYFPNILRDKFQRFGEVTLENVAVSGSTSVEWIPGAVHFENRLSPNLGEADLIVFSLGGNDLQDFAFEIDPNNVAAKIGELPALIDEIEANLKLTIAEVRAQNPDADIVWLVYPNYARSTEWEAFIPPQNKELAVRFLDSTLSDVRKRMANEDILLLDMLGATAEENLDTFLVDPLHLNVEGHQFWADELFRLLGGVEGPEPLERQWALSP
;
A
#
# COMPACT_ATOMS: atom_id res chain seq x y z
N MET A 1 38.62 26.14 7.07
CA MET A 1 37.93 26.79 5.93
C MET A 1 36.49 26.35 6.05
N SER A 2 35.66 27.17 6.67
CA SER A 2 34.33 26.81 7.19
C SER A 2 33.29 27.44 6.28
N LEU A 3 32.51 26.63 5.56
CA LEU A 3 31.38 27.10 4.76
C LEU A 3 30.10 26.90 5.58
N LEU A 4 29.62 28.02 6.10
CA LEU A 4 28.31 28.21 6.70
C LEU A 4 27.24 28.18 5.60
N PHE A 5 26.37 27.17 5.59
CA PHE A 5 25.06 27.30 4.97
C PHE A 5 24.15 28.08 5.93
N ARG A 6 23.93 29.36 5.62
CA ARG A 6 22.86 30.17 6.21
C ARG A 6 21.64 30.02 5.30
N SER A 7 20.57 29.40 5.80
CA SER A 7 19.24 29.64 5.26
C SER A 7 18.79 31.03 5.73
N THR A 8 18.51 31.90 4.77
CA THR A 8 17.89 33.20 5.01
C THR A 8 16.39 33.06 4.83
N LEU A 9 15.64 33.07 5.93
CA LEU A 9 14.20 33.33 5.91
C LEU A 9 13.83 34.27 7.07
N THR A 10 13.77 35.56 6.79
CA THR A 10 13.14 36.65 7.58
C THR A 10 13.18 37.88 6.69
N GLY A 11 12.16 38.71 6.46
CA GLY A 11 10.79 38.88 6.95
C GLY A 11 10.15 39.94 6.01
N LEU A 12 9.10 40.71 6.31
CA LEU A 12 8.19 40.90 7.44
C LEU A 12 7.14 41.95 6.96
N CYS A 13 6.05 42.12 7.73
CA CYS A 13 5.03 43.20 7.69
C CYS A 13 3.98 43.13 6.57
N GLY A 14 2.67 43.07 6.82
CA GLY A 14 1.89 43.42 8.01
C GLY A 14 0.89 44.52 7.65
N SER A 15 -0.41 44.29 7.82
CA SER A 15 -1.41 45.30 8.23
C SER A 15 -2.79 44.67 8.49
N LEU A 16 -3.29 45.02 9.67
CA LEU A 16 -4.61 44.79 10.23
C LEU A 16 -5.59 45.88 9.71
N LEU A 17 -6.87 45.55 9.45
CA LEU A 17 -8.08 46.22 9.99
C LEU A 17 -9.36 46.08 9.11
N LEU A 18 -10.42 45.63 9.79
CA LEU A 18 -11.85 46.07 9.77
C LEU A 18 -12.81 45.76 8.60
N LEU A 19 -13.78 44.89 8.93
CA LEU A 19 -15.24 44.99 8.78
C LEU A 19 -15.84 45.94 7.72
N SER A 20 -16.62 45.35 6.80
CA SER A 20 -17.95 45.87 6.42
C SER A 20 -18.82 44.78 5.78
N ALA A 21 -20.01 44.59 6.35
CA ALA A 21 -21.13 43.87 5.74
C ALA A 21 -21.77 44.68 4.61
N CYS A 22 -22.39 43.98 3.65
CA CYS A 22 -23.69 44.26 3.00
C CYS A 22 -23.71 43.71 1.56
N GLY A 23 -24.80 43.05 1.18
CA GLY A 23 -25.31 43.09 -0.19
C GLY A 23 -25.62 41.73 -0.80
N ASP A 24 -26.91 41.36 -0.71
CA ASP A 24 -27.58 40.40 -1.56
C ASP A 24 -27.27 40.60 -3.06
N ASP A 25 -27.24 39.52 -3.83
CA ASP A 25 -28.22 39.41 -4.92
C ASP A 25 -28.33 37.99 -5.48
N SER A 26 -29.59 37.58 -5.51
CA SER A 26 -30.22 36.51 -6.28
C SER A 26 -29.54 36.09 -7.59
N SER A 27 -29.48 34.77 -7.83
CA SER A 27 -30.26 34.15 -8.91
C SER A 27 -29.99 32.65 -9.01
N SER A 28 -31.02 31.86 -8.70
CA SER A 28 -31.12 30.46 -9.09
C SER A 28 -31.67 30.37 -10.52
N PRO A 29 -31.18 29.45 -11.36
CA PRO A 29 -32.00 28.85 -12.39
C PRO A 29 -32.43 27.45 -11.94
N ASN A 30 -33.75 27.28 -11.85
CA ASN A 30 -34.42 26.00 -11.92
C ASN A 30 -33.96 25.25 -13.17
N GLU A 31 -33.32 24.10 -13.01
CA GLU A 31 -33.25 23.09 -14.05
C GLU A 31 -34.22 21.96 -13.70
N GLN A 32 -35.22 21.80 -14.57
CA GLN A 32 -36.24 20.77 -14.49
C GLN A 32 -35.59 19.40 -14.70
N VAL A 33 -35.53 18.59 -13.66
CA VAL A 33 -35.25 17.16 -13.80
C VAL A 33 -36.46 16.49 -14.46
N SER A 34 -36.30 16.15 -15.73
CA SER A 34 -37.23 15.34 -16.50
C SER A 34 -37.10 13.88 -16.05
N THR A 35 -38.11 13.37 -15.35
CA THR A 35 -38.30 11.94 -15.10
C THR A 35 -38.76 11.25 -16.37
N THR A 36 -37.82 10.80 -17.20
CA THR A 36 -38.10 9.83 -18.27
C THR A 36 -38.01 8.42 -17.71
N ASN A 37 -39.18 7.80 -17.57
CA ASN A 37 -39.36 6.36 -17.41
C ASN A 37 -38.64 5.63 -18.56
N ASN A 38 -37.52 4.98 -18.28
CA ASN A 38 -36.95 4.01 -19.20
C ASN A 38 -37.45 2.61 -18.83
N ALA A 39 -38.05 2.00 -19.83
CA ALA A 39 -38.60 0.66 -19.80
C ALA A 39 -37.53 -0.35 -19.37
N THR A 40 -37.92 -1.24 -18.46
CA THR A 40 -37.29 -2.54 -18.22
C THR A 40 -37.30 -3.33 -19.54
N ASN A 41 -36.24 -3.12 -20.32
CA ASN A 41 -35.88 -3.96 -21.44
C ASN A 41 -35.24 -5.20 -20.80
N SER A 42 -36.04 -6.25 -20.62
CA SER A 42 -35.56 -7.57 -20.24
C SER A 42 -34.72 -8.12 -21.40
N GLN A 43 -33.48 -7.64 -21.50
CA GLN A 43 -32.46 -8.36 -22.24
C GLN A 43 -32.26 -9.68 -21.51
N THR A 44 -32.58 -10.76 -22.22
CA THR A 44 -32.12 -12.10 -21.90
C THR A 44 -30.63 -12.03 -21.59
N ILE A 45 -30.28 -12.28 -20.33
CA ILE A 45 -28.90 -12.42 -19.86
C ILE A 45 -28.25 -13.45 -20.79
N PRO A 46 -27.19 -13.10 -21.52
CA PRO A 46 -26.43 -14.06 -22.32
C PRO A 46 -26.00 -15.24 -21.44
N GLU A 47 -25.85 -16.41 -22.04
CA GLU A 47 -25.20 -17.60 -21.48
C GLU A 47 -24.15 -17.20 -20.42
N GLU A 48 -24.37 -17.63 -19.17
CA GLU A 48 -23.72 -17.16 -17.94
C GLU A 48 -22.24 -16.84 -18.18
N ALA A 49 -21.89 -15.54 -18.20
CA ALA A 49 -20.50 -15.12 -18.26
C ALA A 49 -19.79 -15.76 -17.06
N ARG A 50 -18.87 -16.69 -17.31
CA ARG A 50 -18.06 -17.30 -16.26
C ARG A 50 -16.93 -16.35 -15.93
N ALA A 51 -16.64 -16.18 -14.65
CA ALA A 51 -15.48 -15.41 -14.24
C ALA A 51 -14.22 -16.29 -14.31
N LEU A 52 -14.33 -17.56 -13.89
CA LEU A 52 -13.24 -18.52 -14.01
C LEU A 52 -13.28 -19.31 -15.32
N LEU A 53 -12.09 -19.50 -15.90
CA LEU A 53 -11.87 -20.42 -16.99
C LEU A 53 -11.83 -21.87 -16.48
N PRO A 54 -12.30 -22.85 -17.28
CA PRO A 54 -12.09 -24.26 -16.95
C PRO A 54 -10.61 -24.60 -16.73
N CYS A 55 -10.31 -25.54 -15.83
CA CYS A 55 -8.93 -25.93 -15.49
C CYS A 55 -8.08 -26.39 -16.69
N ASP A 56 -8.71 -27.04 -17.67
CA ASP A 56 -8.07 -27.52 -18.89
C ASP A 56 -8.21 -26.53 -20.07
N SER A 57 -8.61 -25.27 -19.82
CA SER A 57 -8.82 -24.27 -20.87
C SER A 57 -7.49 -23.73 -21.40
N ASP A 58 -7.42 -23.56 -22.72
CA ASP A 58 -6.32 -22.86 -23.42
C ASP A 58 -6.66 -21.38 -23.70
N GLU A 59 -7.80 -20.88 -23.21
CA GLU A 59 -8.22 -19.48 -23.40
C GLU A 59 -7.28 -18.51 -22.67
N GLU A 60 -7.18 -17.27 -23.14
CA GLU A 60 -6.34 -16.24 -22.53
C GLU A 60 -6.96 -15.75 -21.20
N ALA A 61 -6.13 -15.45 -20.21
CA ALA A 61 -6.55 -15.12 -18.85
C ALA A 61 -6.06 -13.73 -18.46
N SER A 62 -6.93 -12.91 -17.87
CA SER A 62 -6.54 -11.59 -17.34
C SER A 62 -5.89 -11.68 -15.95
N PHE A 63 -6.08 -12.80 -15.26
CA PHE A 63 -5.45 -13.07 -13.97
C PHE A 63 -5.24 -14.57 -13.79
N ILE A 64 -4.09 -14.93 -13.22
CA ILE A 64 -3.72 -16.30 -12.88
C ILE A 64 -3.43 -16.33 -11.38
N GLY A 65 -4.25 -17.08 -10.66
CA GLY A 65 -4.11 -17.28 -9.23
C GLY A 65 -3.70 -18.71 -8.90
N SER A 66 -2.96 -18.88 -7.81
CA SER A 66 -2.75 -20.21 -7.22
C SER A 66 -2.54 -20.09 -5.73
N ASN A 67 -2.95 -21.11 -4.97
CA ASN A 67 -2.51 -21.28 -3.59
C ASN A 67 -1.50 -22.42 -3.49
N TYR A 68 -0.74 -22.45 -2.39
CA TYR A 68 0.17 -23.54 -2.08
C TYR A 68 0.22 -23.75 -0.57
N VAL A 69 0.50 -24.98 -0.13
CA VAL A 69 0.76 -25.26 1.29
C VAL A 69 2.21 -24.90 1.63
N ASP A 70 2.39 -24.00 2.58
CA ASP A 70 3.66 -23.57 3.12
C ASP A 70 4.03 -24.39 4.35
N SER A 71 4.94 -25.35 4.15
CA SER A 71 5.42 -26.22 5.23
C SER A 71 6.25 -25.51 6.30
N GLY A 72 6.70 -24.27 6.04
CA GLY A 72 7.52 -23.49 6.96
C GLY A 72 6.72 -22.79 8.06
N ASP A 73 5.43 -22.55 7.84
CA ASP A 73 4.55 -21.74 8.71
C ASP A 73 5.13 -20.35 9.04
N LEU A 74 5.95 -19.81 8.12
CA LEU A 74 6.57 -18.50 8.26
C LEU A 74 6.13 -17.61 7.10
N ALA A 75 5.73 -16.39 7.43
CA ALA A 75 5.31 -15.41 6.44
C ALA A 75 6.45 -14.93 5.54
N ASP A 76 7.69 -15.17 5.96
CA ASP A 76 8.86 -14.82 5.18
C ASP A 76 9.17 -15.82 4.06
N SER A 77 8.39 -16.90 3.90
CA SER A 77 8.60 -17.91 2.85
C SER A 77 8.56 -17.29 1.45
N GLU A 78 7.69 -16.30 1.21
CA GLU A 78 7.66 -15.52 -0.04
C GLU A 78 8.96 -14.76 -0.30
N TYR A 79 9.65 -14.34 0.76
CA TYR A 79 10.87 -13.54 0.71
C TYR A 79 12.15 -14.35 0.94
N ALA A 80 12.03 -15.61 1.37
CA ALA A 80 13.12 -16.52 1.58
C ALA A 80 13.46 -17.22 0.25
N HIS A 81 14.72 -17.14 -0.19
CA HIS A 81 15.21 -17.77 -1.42
C HIS A 81 15.09 -19.32 -1.48
N SER A 82 14.46 -19.95 -0.48
CA SER A 82 14.15 -21.38 -0.42
C SER A 82 12.68 -21.71 -0.72
N ALA A 83 11.86 -20.73 -1.10
CA ALA A 83 10.41 -20.87 -1.27
C ALA A 83 10.01 -22.04 -2.19
N GLU A 84 10.72 -22.25 -3.31
CA GLU A 84 10.39 -23.32 -4.26
C GLU A 84 10.50 -24.73 -3.66
N GLU A 85 11.42 -24.95 -2.71
CA GLU A 85 11.60 -26.26 -2.07
C GLU A 85 10.53 -26.54 -0.99
N GLN A 86 9.81 -25.52 -0.54
CA GLN A 86 8.87 -25.58 0.59
C GLN A 86 7.39 -25.54 0.16
N ARG A 87 7.13 -25.34 -1.14
CA ARG A 87 5.79 -25.28 -1.73
C ARG A 87 5.23 -26.68 -1.98
N GLY A 88 4.25 -27.08 -1.16
CA GLY A 88 3.39 -28.22 -1.46
C GLY A 88 2.40 -27.89 -2.58
N PRO A 89 1.72 -28.90 -3.16
CA PRO A 89 0.59 -28.64 -4.04
C PRO A 89 -0.46 -27.80 -3.28
N GLY A 90 -1.13 -26.90 -4.01
CA GLY A 90 -2.28 -26.20 -3.47
C GLY A 90 -3.46 -27.14 -3.23
N GLU A 91 -4.48 -26.61 -2.58
CA GLU A 91 -5.75 -27.29 -2.35
C GLU A 91 -6.88 -26.51 -3.02
N PRO A 92 -7.97 -27.19 -3.44
CA PRO A 92 -9.14 -26.51 -3.97
C PRO A 92 -9.64 -25.48 -2.96
N THR A 93 -9.79 -24.24 -3.39
CA THR A 93 -10.25 -23.12 -2.56
C THR A 93 -11.38 -22.40 -3.28
N THR A 94 -12.32 -21.85 -2.54
CA THR A 94 -13.33 -20.99 -3.13
C THR A 94 -12.70 -19.65 -3.51
N VAL A 95 -12.90 -19.24 -4.75
CA VAL A 95 -12.42 -17.98 -5.31
C VAL A 95 -13.62 -17.04 -5.46
N ARG A 96 -13.45 -15.81 -5.02
CA ARG A 96 -14.44 -14.75 -5.17
C ARG A 96 -13.90 -13.66 -6.05
N ILE A 97 -14.73 -13.24 -6.99
CA ILE A 97 -14.40 -12.20 -7.96
C ILE A 97 -15.51 -11.17 -7.95
N MET A 98 -15.20 -9.94 -7.57
CA MET A 98 -16.15 -8.84 -7.55
C MET A 98 -15.85 -7.87 -8.67
N THR A 99 -16.82 -7.67 -9.55
CA THR A 99 -16.84 -6.54 -10.47
C THR A 99 -17.73 -5.44 -9.90
N GLN A 100 -17.88 -4.33 -10.61
CA GLN A 100 -18.80 -3.25 -10.23
C GLN A 100 -20.27 -3.72 -10.09
N ASP A 101 -20.69 -4.73 -10.86
CA ASP A 101 -22.10 -5.09 -10.99
C ASP A 101 -22.46 -6.44 -10.34
N GLN A 102 -21.45 -7.27 -10.02
CA GLN A 102 -21.67 -8.67 -9.66
C GLN A 102 -20.51 -9.25 -8.87
N VAL A 103 -20.84 -10.23 -8.02
CA VAL A 103 -19.89 -11.09 -7.32
C VAL A 103 -20.05 -12.51 -7.87
N PHE A 104 -18.93 -13.09 -8.30
CA PHE A 104 -18.81 -14.48 -8.69
C PHE A 104 -18.18 -15.28 -7.56
N VAL A 105 -18.67 -16.49 -7.36
CA VAL A 105 -18.16 -17.44 -6.37
C VAL A 105 -17.99 -18.77 -7.09
N GLU A 106 -16.75 -19.17 -7.31
CA GLU A 106 -16.39 -20.38 -8.06
C GLU A 106 -15.22 -21.08 -7.35
N ASP A 107 -15.13 -22.41 -7.45
CA ASP A 107 -14.01 -23.14 -6.86
C ASP A 107 -12.80 -23.15 -7.81
N SER A 108 -11.59 -23.08 -7.25
CA SER A 108 -10.35 -23.29 -7.99
C SER A 108 -10.22 -24.75 -8.47
N CYS A 109 -9.18 -25.00 -9.27
CA CYS A 109 -8.81 -26.34 -9.71
C CYS A 109 -8.35 -27.23 -8.55
N GLU A 110 -8.22 -28.54 -8.84
CA GLU A 110 -7.82 -29.55 -7.84
C GLU A 110 -6.47 -29.26 -7.17
N ASP A 111 -5.59 -28.54 -7.85
CA ASP A 111 -4.26 -28.14 -7.39
C ASP A 111 -4.21 -26.72 -6.80
N GLY A 112 -5.38 -26.09 -6.57
CA GLY A 112 -5.48 -24.73 -6.05
C GLY A 112 -5.25 -23.62 -7.07
N SER A 113 -4.96 -23.95 -8.34
CA SER A 113 -4.82 -22.96 -9.42
C SER A 113 -6.16 -22.48 -9.94
N PHE A 114 -6.23 -21.26 -10.45
CA PHE A 114 -7.40 -20.73 -11.15
C PHE A 114 -7.00 -19.64 -12.13
N ARG A 115 -7.86 -19.39 -13.11
CA ARG A 115 -7.61 -18.40 -14.16
C ARG A 115 -8.88 -17.60 -14.39
N VAL A 116 -8.77 -16.28 -14.37
CA VAL A 116 -9.90 -15.37 -14.62
C VAL A 116 -9.93 -15.02 -16.11
N SER A 117 -11.12 -15.08 -16.70
CA SER A 117 -11.32 -14.79 -18.12
C SER A 117 -10.88 -13.36 -18.48
N GLU A 118 -10.26 -13.17 -19.65
CA GLU A 118 -10.04 -11.83 -20.23
C GLU A 118 -11.33 -11.13 -20.66
N GLU A 119 -12.43 -11.87 -20.81
CA GLU A 119 -13.73 -11.28 -21.14
C GLU A 119 -14.37 -10.57 -19.93
N LEU A 120 -13.83 -10.77 -18.73
CA LEU A 120 -14.32 -10.12 -17.52
C LEU A 120 -14.02 -8.62 -17.57
N GLN A 121 -15.03 -7.80 -17.26
CA GLN A 121 -14.86 -6.35 -17.29
C GLN A 121 -13.97 -5.87 -16.14
N HIS A 122 -12.99 -5.04 -16.48
CA HIS A 122 -12.12 -4.37 -15.52
C HIS A 122 -12.73 -3.04 -15.00
N PRO A 123 -12.36 -2.61 -13.78
CA PRO A 123 -11.57 -3.36 -12.82
C PRO A 123 -12.41 -4.39 -12.06
N TYR A 124 -11.74 -5.37 -11.49
CA TYR A 124 -12.35 -6.32 -10.57
C TYR A 124 -11.43 -6.59 -9.38
N MET A 125 -12.00 -7.10 -8.30
CA MET A 125 -11.30 -7.60 -7.13
C MET A 125 -11.31 -9.12 -7.15
N VAL A 126 -10.22 -9.75 -6.75
CA VAL A 126 -10.09 -11.20 -6.61
C VAL A 126 -9.49 -11.56 -5.26
N TRP A 127 -10.12 -12.50 -4.57
CA TRP A 127 -9.62 -13.08 -3.33
C TRP A 127 -10.04 -14.54 -3.21
N ILE A 128 -9.41 -15.24 -2.27
CA ILE A 128 -9.73 -16.62 -1.95
C ILE A 128 -10.38 -16.68 -0.57
N GLU A 129 -11.36 -17.56 -0.41
CA GLU A 129 -11.89 -17.94 0.89
C GLU A 129 -11.18 -19.21 1.34
N THR A 130 -10.59 -19.15 2.53
CA THR A 130 -9.89 -20.29 3.13
C THR A 130 -10.10 -20.31 4.63
N GLU A 131 -10.28 -21.50 5.19
CA GLU A 131 -10.25 -21.73 6.64
C GLU A 131 -8.82 -21.88 7.17
N ASN A 132 -7.85 -22.06 6.28
CA ASN A 132 -6.44 -22.21 6.64
C ASN A 132 -5.84 -20.85 7.01
N GLU A 133 -4.88 -20.86 7.94
CA GLU A 133 -4.11 -19.66 8.21
C GLU A 133 -3.25 -19.29 6.99
N ILE A 134 -3.14 -18.01 6.69
CA ILE A 134 -2.32 -17.53 5.57
C ILE A 134 -0.96 -17.14 6.12
N THR A 135 0.06 -17.87 5.71
CA THR A 135 1.41 -17.68 6.23
C THR A 135 2.01 -16.43 5.62
N SER A 136 1.95 -16.22 4.30
CA SER A 136 2.56 -15.08 3.59
C SER A 136 1.99 -13.70 3.91
N ARG A 137 0.92 -13.61 4.73
CA ARG A 137 0.18 -12.37 5.07
C ARG A 137 -0.01 -11.41 3.88
N ASN A 138 -0.17 -11.98 2.69
CA ASN A 138 -0.38 -11.23 1.45
C ASN A 138 -1.82 -11.42 0.95
N LEU A 139 -2.78 -11.70 1.84
CA LEU A 139 -4.21 -11.72 1.50
C LEU A 139 -4.95 -10.75 2.41
N ALA A 140 -5.60 -9.77 1.80
CA ALA A 140 -6.54 -8.88 2.47
C ALA A 140 -7.74 -9.70 2.99
N ARG A 141 -7.99 -9.64 4.30
CA ARG A 141 -9.03 -10.44 4.95
C ARG A 141 -10.34 -9.68 5.07
N PHE A 142 -10.25 -8.38 5.35
CA PHE A 142 -11.40 -7.55 5.72
C PHE A 142 -11.85 -6.65 4.58
N THR A 143 -10.92 -6.25 3.71
CA THR A 143 -11.19 -5.41 2.54
C THR A 143 -12.28 -5.99 1.65
N PRO A 144 -12.31 -7.29 1.31
CA PRO A 144 -13.37 -7.81 0.45
C PRO A 144 -14.76 -7.75 1.10
N GLU A 145 -14.87 -8.05 2.38
CA GLU A 145 -16.15 -7.98 3.13
C GLU A 145 -16.68 -6.54 3.17
N ALA A 146 -15.83 -5.57 3.49
CA ALA A 146 -16.21 -4.16 3.49
C ALA A 146 -16.69 -3.67 2.11
N LEU A 147 -15.99 -4.06 1.03
CA LEU A 147 -16.39 -3.71 -0.33
C LEU A 147 -17.76 -4.31 -0.70
N GLU A 148 -18.05 -5.55 -0.29
CA GLU A 148 -19.35 -6.18 -0.52
C GLU A 148 -20.50 -5.51 0.24
N ASP A 149 -20.22 -4.99 1.44
CA ASP A 149 -21.16 -4.18 2.22
C ASP A 149 -21.42 -2.81 1.57
N GLY A 150 -20.58 -2.41 0.62
CA GLY A 150 -20.76 -1.21 -0.22
C GLY A 150 -20.22 0.07 0.39
N THR A 151 -19.55 -0.01 1.54
CA THR A 151 -18.85 1.11 2.21
C THR A 151 -17.43 0.68 2.55
N PHE A 152 -16.45 1.52 2.24
CA PHE A 152 -15.04 1.22 2.48
C PHE A 152 -14.29 2.43 3.01
N ASP A 153 -13.86 2.37 4.26
CA ASP A 153 -13.23 3.47 4.98
C ASP A 153 -11.72 3.27 5.08
N ILE A 154 -10.97 4.15 4.41
CA ILE A 154 -9.51 4.09 4.35
C ILE A 154 -8.90 5.11 5.31
N LEU A 155 -8.05 4.63 6.21
CA LEU A 155 -7.25 5.47 7.10
C LEU A 155 -5.77 5.39 6.72
N VAL A 156 -5.14 6.55 6.52
CA VAL A 156 -3.70 6.64 6.22
C VAL A 156 -2.98 7.45 7.27
N PHE A 157 -1.87 6.91 7.79
CA PHE A 157 -0.96 7.62 8.68
C PHE A 157 0.50 7.39 8.30
N GLY A 158 1.42 8.07 8.98
CA GLY A 158 2.85 7.94 8.70
C GLY A 158 3.50 9.26 8.33
N ASP A 159 4.47 9.19 7.43
CA ASP A 159 5.38 10.29 7.11
C ASP A 159 4.97 11.14 5.90
N SER A 160 5.93 11.60 5.09
CA SER A 160 5.72 12.46 3.94
C SER A 160 5.23 11.71 2.69
N ILE A 161 5.46 10.40 2.55
CA ILE A 161 5.10 9.66 1.32
C ILE A 161 3.61 9.80 0.95
N PRO A 162 2.64 9.65 1.86
CA PRO A 162 1.22 9.80 1.53
C PRO A 162 0.70 11.23 1.40
N VAL A 163 1.52 12.26 1.68
CA VAL A 163 1.06 13.66 1.82
C VAL A 163 1.97 14.72 1.18
N PHE A 164 3.01 14.31 0.46
CA PHE A 164 3.98 15.22 -0.15
C PHE A 164 4.18 14.94 -1.65
N GLY A 165 4.62 15.97 -2.37
CA GLY A 165 4.84 15.95 -3.81
C GLY A 165 3.68 16.55 -4.61
N PRO A 166 3.67 16.37 -5.93
CA PRO A 166 2.55 16.76 -6.78
C PRO A 166 1.31 15.89 -6.53
N THR A 167 0.13 16.50 -6.48
CA THR A 167 -1.16 15.80 -6.35
C THR A 167 -1.69 15.26 -7.68
N PRO A 168 -2.57 14.24 -7.69
CA PRO A 168 -3.13 13.54 -6.51
C PRO A 168 -2.11 12.64 -5.81
N TYR A 169 -2.22 12.52 -4.48
CA TYR A 169 -1.39 11.59 -3.71
C TYR A 169 -1.91 10.16 -3.86
N PHE A 170 -1.04 9.16 -3.68
CA PHE A 170 -1.41 7.74 -3.85
C PHE A 170 -2.65 7.33 -3.05
N PRO A 171 -2.93 7.83 -1.81
CA PRO A 171 -4.16 7.49 -1.11
C PRO A 171 -5.43 8.00 -1.82
N ASN A 172 -5.35 9.18 -2.45
CA ASN A 172 -6.46 9.71 -3.23
C ASN A 172 -6.71 8.89 -4.48
N ILE A 173 -5.64 8.49 -5.17
CA ILE A 173 -5.73 7.63 -6.35
C ILE A 173 -6.33 6.27 -5.96
N LEU A 174 -5.87 5.67 -4.86
CA LEU A 174 -6.40 4.41 -4.35
C LEU A 174 -7.89 4.49 -4.03
N ARG A 175 -8.33 5.54 -3.31
CA ARG A 175 -9.75 5.79 -3.03
C ARG A 175 -10.56 5.82 -4.33
N ASP A 176 -10.09 6.55 -5.35
CA ASP A 176 -10.81 6.68 -6.63
C ASP A 176 -10.89 5.35 -7.40
N LYS A 177 -9.93 4.43 -7.19
CA LYS A 177 -10.02 3.05 -7.72
C LYS A 177 -11.14 2.27 -7.04
N PHE A 178 -11.23 2.34 -5.71
CA PHE A 178 -12.24 1.61 -4.93
C PHE A 178 -13.66 2.17 -5.06
N GLN A 179 -13.84 3.45 -5.40
CA GLN A 179 -15.15 4.08 -5.62
C GLN A 179 -16.02 3.40 -6.69
N ARG A 180 -15.44 2.50 -7.48
CA ARG A 180 -16.15 1.70 -8.47
C ARG A 180 -16.90 0.52 -7.85
N PHE A 181 -16.54 0.12 -6.64
CA PHE A 181 -17.13 -1.02 -5.93
C PHE A 181 -18.07 -0.58 -4.79
N GLY A 182 -17.99 0.67 -4.33
CA GLY A 182 -18.82 1.18 -3.24
C GLY A 182 -18.58 2.64 -2.91
N GLU A 183 -19.22 3.12 -1.84
CA GLU A 183 -18.89 4.41 -1.24
C GLU A 183 -17.56 4.28 -0.51
N VAL A 184 -16.62 5.19 -0.77
CA VAL A 184 -15.28 5.13 -0.16
C VAL A 184 -14.96 6.45 0.51
N THR A 185 -14.63 6.39 1.80
CA THR A 185 -14.06 7.53 2.52
C THR A 185 -12.56 7.37 2.71
N LEU A 186 -11.88 8.50 2.86
CA LEU A 186 -10.43 8.54 3.06
C LEU A 186 -10.11 9.60 4.11
N GLU A 187 -9.55 9.15 5.22
CA GLU A 187 -8.98 10.00 6.26
C GLU A 187 -7.46 9.85 6.22
N ASN A 188 -6.74 10.91 5.84
CA ASN A 188 -5.28 10.89 5.77
C ASN A 188 -4.71 11.83 6.84
N VAL A 189 -4.19 11.24 7.90
CA VAL A 189 -3.66 11.94 9.07
C VAL A 189 -2.13 11.98 9.13
N ALA A 190 -1.45 11.50 8.09
CA ALA A 190 0.00 11.45 8.02
C ALA A 190 0.66 12.84 8.17
N VAL A 191 1.89 12.84 8.67
CA VAL A 191 2.65 14.03 9.05
C VAL A 191 4.03 13.96 8.41
N SER A 192 4.29 14.83 7.44
CA SER A 192 5.60 14.96 6.79
C SER A 192 6.72 15.15 7.83
N GLY A 193 7.77 14.34 7.71
CA GLY A 193 8.93 14.36 8.61
C GLY A 193 8.77 13.58 9.91
N SER A 194 7.61 12.96 10.18
CA SER A 194 7.44 12.19 11.41
C SER A 194 8.25 10.88 11.42
N THR A 195 8.71 10.49 12.59
CA THR A 195 9.51 9.28 12.87
C THR A 195 8.66 8.20 13.54
N SER A 196 9.14 6.96 13.58
CA SER A 196 8.41 5.83 14.17
C SER A 196 8.00 6.05 15.63
N VAL A 197 8.87 6.68 16.43
CA VAL A 197 8.64 6.93 17.87
C VAL A 197 7.48 7.90 18.14
N GLU A 198 7.13 8.76 17.19
CA GLU A 198 6.04 9.74 17.35
C GLU A 198 4.64 9.10 17.21
N TRP A 199 4.59 7.87 16.69
CA TRP A 199 3.38 7.10 16.42
C TRP A 199 3.20 5.88 17.32
N ILE A 200 4.00 5.72 18.37
CA ILE A 200 3.77 4.67 19.37
C ILE A 200 2.62 5.05 20.32
N PRO A 201 1.96 4.09 20.98
CA PRO A 201 0.90 4.38 21.95
C PRO A 201 1.36 5.35 23.05
N GLY A 202 0.53 6.35 23.37
CA GLY A 202 0.86 7.45 24.29
C GLY A 202 1.63 8.62 23.65
N ALA A 203 2.11 8.50 22.42
CA ALA A 203 2.73 9.61 21.69
C ALA A 203 1.70 10.55 21.07
N VAL A 204 2.12 11.79 20.80
CA VAL A 204 1.22 12.87 20.39
C VAL A 204 0.51 12.58 19.06
N HIS A 205 1.18 11.98 18.07
CA HIS A 205 0.53 11.65 16.80
C HIS A 205 -0.41 10.45 16.95
N PHE A 206 -0.03 9.44 17.73
CA PHE A 206 -0.92 8.32 18.01
C PHE A 206 -2.24 8.77 18.67
N GLU A 207 -2.15 9.49 19.79
CA GLU A 207 -3.32 9.86 20.61
C GLU A 207 -4.24 10.88 19.92
N ASN A 208 -3.67 11.87 19.23
CA ASN A 208 -4.46 12.99 18.71
C ASN A 208 -4.83 12.85 17.22
N ARG A 209 -4.18 11.94 16.48
CA ARG A 209 -4.40 11.79 15.03
C ARG A 209 -4.83 10.39 14.65
N LEU A 210 -4.14 9.35 15.12
CA LEU A 210 -4.44 7.99 14.71
C LEU A 210 -5.64 7.41 15.47
N SER A 211 -5.53 7.27 16.80
CA SER A 211 -6.53 6.59 17.64
C SER A 211 -7.98 7.08 17.44
N PRO A 212 -8.26 8.40 17.29
CA PRO A 212 -9.63 8.87 17.09
C PRO A 212 -10.32 8.35 15.82
N ASN A 213 -9.55 7.89 14.84
CA ASN A 213 -10.05 7.47 13.53
C ASN A 213 -9.97 5.94 13.34
N LEU A 214 -9.40 5.19 14.30
CA LEU A 214 -9.15 3.76 14.12
C LEU A 214 -10.42 2.92 14.04
N GLY A 215 -11.44 3.22 14.83
CA GLY A 215 -12.59 2.33 15.04
C GLY A 215 -13.52 2.12 13.85
N GLU A 216 -13.44 2.97 12.83
CA GLU A 216 -14.32 2.91 11.64
C GLU A 216 -13.54 2.49 10.37
N ALA A 217 -12.23 2.31 10.44
CA ALA A 217 -11.43 2.02 9.26
C ALA A 217 -11.52 0.54 8.86
N ASP A 218 -11.73 0.24 7.59
CA ASP A 218 -11.64 -1.12 7.03
C ASP A 218 -10.21 -1.42 6.53
N LEU A 219 -9.51 -0.36 6.13
CA LEU A 219 -8.13 -0.42 5.65
C LEU A 219 -7.29 0.66 6.32
N ILE A 220 -6.19 0.25 6.94
CA ILE A 220 -5.23 1.13 7.59
C ILE A 220 -3.89 1.02 6.86
N VAL A 221 -3.44 2.10 6.23
CA VAL A 221 -2.18 2.13 5.47
C VAL A 221 -1.18 3.05 6.17
N PHE A 222 0.07 2.61 6.31
CA PHE A 222 1.09 3.48 6.91
C PHE A 222 2.50 3.36 6.34
N SER A 223 3.24 4.46 6.51
CA SER A 223 4.63 4.65 6.07
C SER A 223 5.45 5.25 7.21
N LEU A 224 6.33 4.43 7.82
CA LEU A 224 7.15 4.82 8.96
C LEU A 224 8.52 4.13 8.91
N GLY A 225 9.53 4.79 9.50
CA GLY A 225 10.92 4.33 9.57
C GLY A 225 11.87 5.05 8.62
N GLY A 226 11.34 5.67 7.55
CA GLY A 226 12.16 6.42 6.58
C GLY A 226 12.89 7.61 7.21
N ASN A 227 12.18 8.44 7.99
CA ASN A 227 12.78 9.60 8.64
C ASN A 227 13.73 9.22 9.78
N ASP A 228 13.47 8.11 10.50
CA ASP A 228 14.38 7.59 11.52
C ASP A 228 15.77 7.27 10.92
N LEU A 229 15.77 6.61 9.74
CA LEU A 229 16.99 6.34 8.97
C LEU A 229 17.60 7.60 8.36
N GLN A 230 16.78 8.56 7.93
CA GLN A 230 17.24 9.82 7.37
C GLN A 230 17.97 10.68 8.42
N ASP A 231 17.39 10.82 9.62
CA ASP A 231 17.98 11.55 10.73
C ASP A 231 19.34 10.94 11.10
N PHE A 232 19.40 9.62 11.18
CA PHE A 232 20.65 8.91 11.37
C PHE A 232 21.69 9.21 10.28
N ALA A 233 21.27 9.24 9.01
CA ALA A 233 22.16 9.54 7.89
C ALA A 233 22.72 10.97 7.96
N PHE A 234 21.91 11.95 8.40
CA PHE A 234 22.35 13.33 8.58
C PHE A 234 23.36 13.52 9.72
N GLU A 235 23.41 12.60 10.67
CA GLU A 235 24.40 12.62 11.77
C GLU A 235 25.75 12.00 11.39
N ILE A 236 25.89 11.39 10.21
CA ILE A 236 27.13 10.72 9.81
C ILE A 236 28.26 11.74 9.62
N ASP A 237 29.26 11.72 10.50
CA ASP A 237 30.54 12.39 10.28
C ASP A 237 31.31 11.64 9.18
N PRO A 238 31.70 12.31 8.07
CA PRO A 238 32.52 11.70 7.02
C PRO A 238 33.84 11.08 7.51
N ASN A 239 34.34 11.51 8.68
CA ASN A 239 35.55 10.97 9.30
C ASN A 239 35.29 9.74 10.19
N ASN A 240 34.02 9.42 10.47
CA ASN A 240 33.62 8.34 11.38
C ASN A 240 32.52 7.43 10.82
N VAL A 241 32.42 7.34 9.49
CA VAL A 241 31.40 6.54 8.78
C VAL A 241 31.32 5.11 9.29
N ALA A 242 32.47 4.45 9.50
CA ALA A 242 32.50 3.05 9.93
C ALA A 242 31.92 2.82 11.33
N ALA A 243 32.19 3.72 12.29
CA ALA A 243 31.62 3.57 13.64
C ALA A 243 30.13 3.88 13.62
N LYS A 244 29.71 4.92 12.88
CA LYS A 244 28.30 5.29 12.77
C LYS A 244 27.50 4.15 12.12
N ILE A 245 27.97 3.56 11.01
CA ILE A 245 27.33 2.38 10.39
C ILE A 245 27.18 1.22 11.40
N GLY A 246 28.12 1.06 12.35
CA GLY A 246 28.03 0.06 13.42
C GLY A 246 26.87 0.27 14.40
N GLU A 247 26.29 1.47 14.47
CA GLU A 247 25.09 1.78 15.27
C GLU A 247 23.79 1.42 14.55
N LEU A 248 23.82 1.26 13.23
CA LEU A 248 22.61 1.09 12.43
C LEU A 248 21.77 -0.15 12.82
N PRO A 249 22.35 -1.33 13.12
CA PRO A 249 21.55 -2.49 13.54
C PRO A 249 20.67 -2.20 14.76
N ALA A 250 21.19 -1.48 15.75
CA ALA A 250 20.44 -1.13 16.94
C ALA A 250 19.30 -0.14 16.64
N LEU A 251 19.55 0.83 15.74
CA LEU A 251 18.51 1.75 15.28
C LEU A 251 17.40 1.00 14.51
N ILE A 252 17.75 0.07 13.63
CA ILE A 252 16.76 -0.75 12.92
C ILE A 252 15.91 -1.55 13.90
N ASP A 253 16.53 -2.18 14.89
CA ASP A 253 15.81 -2.93 15.93
C ASP A 253 14.88 -2.02 16.75
N GLU A 254 15.27 -0.77 17.01
CA GLU A 254 14.42 0.23 17.65
C GLU A 254 13.23 0.63 16.77
N ILE A 255 13.46 0.92 15.49
CA ILE A 255 12.40 1.23 14.53
C ILE A 255 11.40 0.08 14.47
N GLU A 256 11.87 -1.16 14.28
CA GLU A 256 10.99 -2.33 14.25
C GLU A 256 10.19 -2.51 15.54
N ALA A 257 10.82 -2.30 16.70
CA ALA A 257 10.10 -2.37 17.97
C ALA A 257 8.98 -1.31 18.05
N ASN A 258 9.23 -0.09 17.58
CA ASN A 258 8.20 0.95 17.50
C ASN A 258 7.07 0.57 16.55
N LEU A 259 7.39 0.07 15.34
CA LEU A 259 6.39 -0.38 14.37
C LEU A 259 5.50 -1.48 14.96
N LYS A 260 6.11 -2.49 15.60
CA LYS A 260 5.36 -3.60 16.25
C LYS A 260 4.46 -3.12 17.37
N LEU A 261 4.91 -2.16 18.18
CA LEU A 261 4.09 -1.55 19.23
C LEU A 261 2.89 -0.80 18.63
N THR A 262 3.10 -0.02 17.56
CA THR A 262 2.02 0.67 16.86
C THR A 262 1.04 -0.32 16.24
N ILE A 263 1.50 -1.34 15.52
CA ILE A 263 0.66 -2.38 14.90
C ILE A 263 -0.18 -3.10 15.96
N ALA A 264 0.43 -3.52 17.06
CA ALA A 264 -0.26 -4.24 18.12
C ALA A 264 -1.39 -3.40 18.74
N GLU A 265 -1.17 -2.10 18.95
CA GLU A 265 -2.21 -1.21 19.48
C GLU A 265 -3.29 -0.92 18.43
N VAL A 266 -2.92 -0.74 17.16
CA VAL A 266 -3.90 -0.58 16.06
C VAL A 266 -4.81 -1.80 16.00
N ARG A 267 -4.25 -3.02 15.97
CA ARG A 267 -5.03 -4.26 15.96
C ARG A 267 -5.87 -4.44 17.22
N ALA A 268 -5.39 -3.97 18.38
CA ALA A 268 -6.17 -4.02 19.63
C ALA A 268 -7.38 -3.08 19.62
N GLN A 269 -7.28 -1.92 18.97
CA GLN A 269 -8.36 -0.94 18.84
C GLN A 269 -9.29 -1.23 17.66
N ASN A 270 -8.77 -1.85 16.59
CA ASN A 270 -9.52 -2.28 15.44
C ASN A 270 -9.07 -3.69 15.01
N PRO A 271 -9.73 -4.76 15.50
CA PRO A 271 -9.37 -6.13 15.17
C PRO A 271 -9.73 -6.50 13.72
N ASP A 272 -10.64 -5.77 13.08
CA ASP A 272 -11.33 -6.16 11.85
C ASP A 272 -10.90 -5.30 10.64
N ALA A 273 -9.73 -4.65 10.70
CA ALA A 273 -9.16 -3.90 9.58
C ALA A 273 -7.98 -4.61 8.92
N ASP A 274 -7.83 -4.48 7.61
CA ASP A 274 -6.54 -4.81 6.99
C ASP A 274 -5.51 -3.72 7.32
N ILE A 275 -4.33 -4.11 7.79
CA ILE A 275 -3.24 -3.19 8.13
C ILE A 275 -2.14 -3.37 7.09
N VAL A 276 -1.82 -2.33 6.34
CA VAL A 276 -0.77 -2.33 5.32
C VAL A 276 0.40 -1.46 5.77
N TRP A 277 1.60 -2.05 5.80
CA TRP A 277 2.84 -1.30 5.96
C TRP A 277 3.58 -1.15 4.62
N LEU A 278 4.00 0.07 4.32
CA LEU A 278 4.82 0.40 3.16
C LEU A 278 6.29 0.07 3.44
N VAL A 279 6.81 -0.96 2.75
CA VAL A 279 8.24 -1.25 2.71
C VAL A 279 8.88 -0.34 1.66
N TYR A 280 9.74 0.58 2.08
CA TYR A 280 10.33 1.57 1.18
C TYR A 280 11.21 0.94 0.09
N PRO A 281 11.28 1.57 -1.09
CA PRO A 281 12.26 1.19 -2.10
C PRO A 281 13.68 1.50 -1.60
N ASN A 282 14.68 0.91 -2.24
CA ASN A 282 16.07 1.30 -2.01
C ASN A 282 16.38 2.62 -2.74
N TYR A 283 16.12 3.75 -2.08
CA TYR A 283 16.38 5.09 -2.63
C TYR A 283 17.83 5.31 -3.06
N ALA A 284 18.82 4.58 -2.54
CA ALA A 284 20.22 4.71 -3.00
C ALA A 284 20.42 4.30 -4.47
N ARG A 285 19.43 3.65 -5.09
CA ARG A 285 19.45 3.33 -6.52
C ARG A 285 19.15 4.54 -7.40
N SER A 286 18.46 5.56 -6.88
CA SER A 286 18.15 6.79 -7.61
C SER A 286 19.43 7.58 -7.92
N THR A 287 19.44 8.34 -9.02
CA THR A 287 20.53 9.28 -9.32
C THR A 287 20.45 10.51 -8.43
N GLU A 288 19.25 10.91 -8.01
CA GLU A 288 19.05 12.01 -7.06
C GLU A 288 19.71 11.74 -5.69
N TRP A 289 19.84 10.47 -5.29
CA TRP A 289 20.57 10.09 -4.06
C TRP A 289 22.09 10.30 -4.15
N GLU A 290 22.65 10.44 -5.35
CA GLU A 290 24.09 10.73 -5.54
C GLU A 290 24.50 12.07 -4.92
N ALA A 291 23.53 12.96 -4.66
CA ALA A 291 23.80 14.22 -3.96
C ALA A 291 24.21 14.01 -2.50
N PHE A 292 23.81 12.90 -1.85
CA PHE A 292 24.05 12.64 -0.43
C PHE A 292 25.22 11.69 -0.18
N ILE A 293 25.55 10.84 -1.16
CA ILE A 293 26.59 9.82 -1.02
C ILE A 293 27.68 10.08 -2.05
N PRO A 294 28.97 10.16 -1.63
CA PRO A 294 30.07 10.27 -2.57
C PRO A 294 30.00 9.14 -3.62
N PRO A 295 30.18 9.42 -4.93
CA PRO A 295 29.96 8.44 -5.99
C PRO A 295 30.68 7.10 -5.78
N GLN A 296 31.88 7.11 -5.20
CA GLN A 296 32.65 5.91 -4.88
C GLN A 296 32.01 4.98 -3.83
N ASN A 297 31.01 5.47 -3.09
CA ASN A 297 30.30 4.73 -2.04
C ASN A 297 28.89 4.28 -2.48
N LYS A 298 28.40 4.70 -3.67
CA LYS A 298 27.02 4.42 -4.12
C LYS A 298 26.73 2.92 -4.17
N GLU A 299 27.58 2.13 -4.83
CA GLU A 299 27.38 0.68 -4.96
C GLU A 299 27.36 -0.03 -3.59
N LEU A 300 28.21 0.41 -2.67
CA LEU A 300 28.22 -0.11 -1.30
C LEU A 300 26.93 0.24 -0.56
N ALA A 301 26.46 1.49 -0.68
CA ALA A 301 25.21 1.95 -0.07
C ALA A 301 24.00 1.18 -0.62
N VAL A 302 23.93 0.99 -1.94
CA VAL A 302 22.87 0.20 -2.59
C VAL A 302 22.84 -1.22 -2.02
N ARG A 303 23.97 -1.94 -2.04
CA ARG A 303 24.02 -3.32 -1.53
C ARG A 303 23.69 -3.43 -0.05
N PHE A 304 24.17 -2.46 0.73
CA PHE A 304 23.94 -2.44 2.16
C PHE A 304 22.46 -2.18 2.49
N LEU A 305 21.83 -1.20 1.85
CA LEU A 305 20.41 -0.93 2.02
C LEU A 305 19.54 -2.05 1.46
N ASP A 306 19.91 -2.68 0.33
CA ASP A 306 19.21 -3.85 -0.18
C ASP A 306 19.18 -4.98 0.84
N SER A 307 20.35 -5.34 1.40
CA SER A 307 20.43 -6.38 2.44
C SER A 307 19.61 -6.00 3.66
N THR A 308 19.77 -4.76 4.13
CA THR A 308 19.12 -4.26 5.34
C THR A 308 17.60 -4.26 5.21
N LEU A 309 17.08 -3.65 4.15
CA LEU A 309 15.64 -3.57 3.90
C LEU A 309 15.04 -4.95 3.62
N SER A 310 15.79 -5.84 2.95
CA SER A 310 15.36 -7.24 2.76
C SER A 310 15.23 -7.99 4.08
N ASP A 311 16.15 -7.78 5.01
CA ASP A 311 16.11 -8.43 6.33
C ASP A 311 14.97 -7.86 7.19
N VAL A 312 14.75 -6.54 7.18
CA VAL A 312 13.59 -5.91 7.82
C VAL A 312 12.28 -6.44 7.24
N ARG A 313 12.16 -6.48 5.90
CA ARG A 313 10.98 -7.00 5.19
C ARG A 313 10.64 -8.42 5.64
N LYS A 314 11.63 -9.33 5.70
CA LYS A 314 11.43 -10.71 6.18
C LYS A 314 10.98 -10.76 7.64
N ARG A 315 11.60 -9.97 8.53
CA ARG A 315 11.23 -9.95 9.95
C ARG A 315 9.81 -9.42 10.17
N MET A 316 9.42 -8.39 9.42
CA MET A 316 8.10 -7.77 9.52
C MET A 316 7.01 -8.56 8.82
N ALA A 317 7.33 -9.43 7.86
CA ALA A 317 6.35 -10.31 7.21
C ALA A 317 5.60 -11.18 8.22
N ASN A 318 6.26 -11.58 9.32
CA ASN A 318 5.65 -12.41 10.37
C ASN A 318 4.68 -11.66 11.29
N GLU A 319 4.55 -10.34 11.15
CA GLU A 319 3.55 -9.57 11.88
C GLU A 319 2.17 -9.70 11.20
N ASP A 320 1.10 -9.41 11.92
CA ASP A 320 -0.28 -9.50 11.39
C ASP A 320 -0.67 -8.29 10.52
N ILE A 321 0.09 -8.11 9.43
CA ILE A 321 0.00 -6.99 8.49
C ILE A 321 0.20 -7.48 7.05
N LEU A 322 -0.28 -6.71 6.08
CA LEU A 322 0.07 -6.81 4.67
C LEU A 322 1.31 -5.96 4.39
N LEU A 323 2.20 -6.43 3.53
CA LEU A 323 3.37 -5.66 3.10
C LEU A 323 3.16 -5.09 1.69
N LEU A 324 3.15 -3.75 1.59
CA LEU A 324 3.31 -3.07 0.32
C LEU A 324 4.81 -3.03 -0.02
N ASP A 325 5.28 -4.07 -0.72
CA ASP A 325 6.69 -4.33 -1.00
C ASP A 325 7.24 -3.48 -2.16
N MET A 326 7.41 -2.17 -1.92
CA MET A 326 8.00 -1.28 -2.93
C MET A 326 9.48 -1.58 -3.18
N LEU A 327 10.17 -2.22 -2.23
CA LEU A 327 11.53 -2.73 -2.43
C LEU A 327 11.58 -3.75 -3.56
N GLY A 328 10.67 -4.73 -3.55
CA GLY A 328 10.51 -5.73 -4.60
C GLY A 328 9.99 -5.11 -5.90
N ALA A 329 8.89 -4.34 -5.82
CA ALA A 329 8.21 -3.78 -7.00
C ALA A 329 9.08 -2.80 -7.81
N THR A 330 10.05 -2.14 -7.18
CA THR A 330 10.98 -1.22 -7.86
C THR A 330 12.37 -1.82 -8.11
N ALA A 331 12.53 -3.13 -7.91
CA ALA A 331 13.86 -3.76 -7.94
C ALA A 331 14.54 -3.66 -9.31
N GLU A 332 13.76 -3.68 -10.38
CA GLU A 332 14.23 -3.61 -11.78
C GLU A 332 13.88 -2.28 -12.46
N GLU A 333 13.15 -1.42 -11.76
CA GLU A 333 12.67 -0.16 -12.29
C GLU A 333 13.70 0.97 -12.15
N ASN A 334 13.61 1.96 -13.03
CA ASN A 334 14.37 3.19 -12.88
C ASN A 334 13.66 4.12 -11.87
N LEU A 335 14.01 4.02 -10.59
CA LEU A 335 13.37 4.77 -9.51
C LEU A 335 13.28 6.29 -9.77
N ASP A 336 14.21 6.88 -10.54
CA ASP A 336 14.17 8.31 -10.88
C ASP A 336 12.90 8.71 -11.66
N THR A 337 12.24 7.79 -12.37
CA THR A 337 10.98 8.07 -13.07
C THR A 337 9.81 8.30 -12.12
N PHE A 338 9.91 7.80 -10.88
CA PHE A 338 8.85 7.89 -9.88
C PHE A 338 9.06 9.04 -8.88
N LEU A 339 10.18 9.74 -8.97
CA LEU A 339 10.59 10.72 -7.97
C LEU A 339 10.55 12.16 -8.48
N VAL A 340 10.19 13.10 -7.60
CA VAL A 340 10.30 14.56 -7.84
C VAL A 340 11.56 15.14 -7.20
N ASP A 341 12.03 14.46 -6.15
CA ASP A 341 13.26 14.75 -5.42
C ASP A 341 13.84 13.41 -4.92
N PRO A 342 14.97 13.40 -4.20
CA PRO A 342 15.64 12.15 -3.79
C PRO A 342 14.79 11.13 -3.00
N LEU A 343 13.64 11.52 -2.45
CA LEU A 343 12.82 10.68 -1.57
C LEU A 343 11.33 10.69 -1.94
N HIS A 344 10.82 11.79 -2.49
CA HIS A 344 9.38 11.97 -2.65
C HIS A 344 8.89 11.68 -4.06
N LEU A 345 7.66 11.17 -4.10
CA LEU A 345 7.02 10.73 -5.33
C LEU A 345 6.63 11.92 -6.21
N ASN A 346 6.78 11.75 -7.52
CA ASN A 346 6.10 12.56 -8.52
C ASN A 346 4.70 11.98 -8.83
N VAL A 347 4.00 12.49 -9.84
CA VAL A 347 2.67 11.99 -10.21
C VAL A 347 2.70 10.52 -10.63
N GLU A 348 3.71 10.10 -11.37
CA GLU A 348 3.88 8.72 -11.83
C GLU A 348 4.19 7.78 -10.65
N GLY A 349 5.03 8.23 -9.71
CA GLY A 349 5.29 7.49 -8.47
C GLY A 349 4.04 7.33 -7.62
N HIS A 350 3.24 8.38 -7.44
CA HIS A 350 1.97 8.26 -6.70
C HIS A 350 1.00 7.29 -7.39
N GLN A 351 0.95 7.27 -8.73
CA GLN A 351 0.16 6.30 -9.47
C GLN A 351 0.66 4.88 -9.24
N PHE A 352 1.97 4.64 -9.40
CA PHE A 352 2.58 3.32 -9.21
C PHE A 352 2.32 2.77 -7.81
N TRP A 353 2.49 3.59 -6.76
CA TRP A 353 2.21 3.18 -5.38
C TRP A 353 0.74 2.80 -5.16
N ALA A 354 -0.19 3.56 -5.74
CA ALA A 354 -1.62 3.25 -5.65
C ALA A 354 -1.97 1.96 -6.42
N ASP A 355 -1.32 1.71 -7.56
CA ASP A 355 -1.51 0.51 -8.37
C ASP A 355 -0.99 -0.73 -7.64
N GLU A 356 0.22 -0.67 -7.07
CA GLU A 356 0.78 -1.76 -6.28
C GLU A 356 -0.08 -2.06 -5.05
N LEU A 357 -0.57 -1.03 -4.36
CA LEU A 357 -1.46 -1.20 -3.21
C LEU A 357 -2.82 -1.80 -3.63
N PHE A 358 -3.39 -1.34 -4.74
CA PHE A 358 -4.63 -1.91 -5.26
C PHE A 358 -4.44 -3.40 -5.61
N ARG A 359 -3.33 -3.77 -6.27
CA ARG A 359 -2.99 -5.17 -6.58
C ARG A 359 -2.78 -6.01 -5.33
N LEU A 360 -2.05 -5.49 -4.34
CA LEU A 360 -1.88 -6.15 -3.03
C LEU A 360 -3.22 -6.50 -2.40
N LEU A 361 -4.22 -5.63 -2.52
CA LEU A 361 -5.56 -5.83 -1.97
C LEU A 361 -6.46 -6.71 -2.84
N GLY A 362 -5.97 -7.23 -3.97
CA GLY A 362 -6.74 -8.12 -4.87
C GLY A 362 -7.27 -7.44 -6.13
N GLY A 363 -6.94 -6.17 -6.36
CA GLY A 363 -7.44 -5.42 -7.50
C GLY A 363 -6.73 -5.73 -8.82
N VAL A 364 -7.50 -5.78 -9.91
CA VAL A 364 -7.02 -5.98 -11.29
C VAL A 364 -7.60 -4.89 -12.20
N GLU A 365 -6.75 -4.06 -12.81
CA GLU A 365 -7.20 -2.87 -13.58
C GLU A 365 -7.14 -2.97 -15.10
N GLY A 366 -6.36 -3.92 -15.63
CA GLY A 366 -6.08 -3.99 -17.05
C GLY A 366 -5.99 -5.43 -17.55
N PRO A 367 -5.94 -5.59 -18.89
CA PRO A 367 -5.98 -6.90 -19.54
C PRO A 367 -4.67 -7.67 -19.43
N GLU A 368 -3.58 -7.01 -19.03
CA GLU A 368 -2.29 -7.67 -18.87
C GLU A 368 -2.39 -8.71 -17.75
N PRO A 369 -2.05 -9.98 -18.02
CA PRO A 369 -2.18 -11.06 -17.05
C PRO A 369 -1.35 -10.74 -15.81
N LEU A 370 -2.03 -10.68 -14.67
CA LEU A 370 -1.38 -10.64 -13.37
C LEU A 370 -1.30 -12.06 -12.79
N GLU A 371 -0.14 -12.43 -12.27
CA GLU A 371 0.06 -13.69 -11.56
C GLU A 371 0.13 -13.44 -10.06
N ARG A 372 -0.56 -14.28 -9.27
CA ARG A 372 -0.52 -14.21 -7.80
C ARG A 372 -0.50 -15.58 -7.15
N GLN A 373 0.20 -15.66 -6.03
CA GLN A 373 0.34 -16.87 -5.23
C GLN A 373 0.01 -16.58 -3.76
N TRP A 374 -0.79 -17.45 -3.15
CA TRP A 374 -1.13 -17.39 -1.72
C TRP A 374 -0.55 -18.59 -0.97
N ALA A 375 0.12 -18.33 0.14
CA ALA A 375 0.72 -19.36 0.99
C ALA A 375 -0.24 -19.72 2.13
N LEU A 376 -0.67 -20.99 2.17
CA LEU A 376 -1.57 -21.53 3.19
C LEU A 376 -0.80 -22.37 4.21
N SER A 377 -1.12 -22.23 5.49
CA SER A 377 -0.59 -23.08 6.55
C SER A 377 -1.22 -24.49 6.45
N PRO A 378 -0.47 -25.57 6.81
CA PRO A 378 -0.92 -26.96 6.66
C PRO A 378 -2.09 -27.41 7.55
#